data_AF-X0UEP2-F1
#
_entry.id   AF-X0UEP2-F1
#
_cell.length_a   1.000
_cell.length_b   1.000
_cell.length_c   1.000
_cell.angle_alpha   90.00
_cell.angle_beta   90.00
_cell.angle_gamma   90.00
#
_symmetry.space_group_name_H-M   'P 1'
#
loop_
_entity.id
_entity.type
_entity.pdbx_description
1 polymer ?
#
loop_
_entity_poly.entity_id
_entity_poly.type
_entity_poly.pdbx_seq_one_letter_code
_entity_poly.pdbx_strand_id
1 'polypeptide(L)'
;MKSMRRIFLMLTLLLPATVLVSSASYAGSKLEATIFSYDGKNFVRNQTTLTEEGQTAAGTKLGHDSAAYKALVQKRSHTGPATLFGRDYEANYAPLIGEDGQLTGAVFVGVPK
;
A
#
# COMPACT_ATOMS: atom_id res chain seq x y z
N MET A 1 -52.23 -56.07 -13.01
CA MET A 1 -51.20 -56.42 -12.00
C MET A 1 -50.32 -55.18 -11.78
N LYS A 2 -50.50 -54.41 -10.69
CA LYS A 2 -49.66 -54.45 -9.45
C LYS A 2 -48.15 -54.40 -9.81
N SER A 3 -47.34 -53.42 -9.43
CA SER A 3 -47.41 -52.51 -8.29
C SER A 3 -46.52 -51.29 -8.54
N MET A 4 -47.14 -50.12 -8.39
CA MET A 4 -46.50 -48.88 -8.01
C MET A 4 -45.89 -49.01 -6.60
N ARG A 5 -44.99 -48.08 -6.24
CA ARG A 5 -44.29 -47.90 -4.96
C ARG A 5 -43.05 -48.81 -4.87
N ARG A 6 -41.84 -48.28 -4.76
CA ARG A 6 -41.39 -47.39 -3.69
C ARG A 6 -39.99 -46.86 -4.03
N ILE A 7 -39.74 -45.57 -3.76
CA ILE A 7 -38.46 -45.08 -3.19
C ILE A 7 -37.26 -45.12 -4.16
N PHE A 8 -36.94 -44.05 -4.89
CA PHE A 8 -35.97 -43.00 -4.51
C PHE A 8 -36.08 -41.93 -5.62
N LEU A 9 -36.41 -40.65 -5.46
CA LEU A 9 -36.17 -39.72 -4.37
C LEU A 9 -34.72 -39.76 -3.89
N MET A 10 -33.79 -39.42 -4.79
CA MET A 10 -32.71 -38.47 -4.52
C MET A 10 -32.15 -38.00 -5.88
N LEU A 11 -32.44 -36.78 -6.30
CA LEU A 11 -31.82 -35.55 -5.78
C LEU A 11 -30.34 -35.51 -6.20
N THR A 12 -30.11 -34.78 -7.29
CA THR A 12 -28.92 -33.97 -7.52
C THR A 12 -27.61 -34.48 -6.94
N LEU A 13 -26.72 -35.02 -7.79
CA LEU A 13 -25.30 -34.81 -7.54
C LEU A 13 -24.77 -33.87 -8.62
N LEU A 14 -25.00 -32.59 -8.34
CA LEU A 14 -24.36 -31.46 -9.03
C LEU A 14 -22.85 -31.73 -9.11
N LEU A 15 -22.30 -31.88 -10.33
CA LEU A 15 -21.06 -31.16 -10.60
C LEU A 15 -21.50 -29.69 -10.79
N PRO A 16 -21.02 -28.80 -9.92
CA PRO A 16 -19.74 -28.22 -10.25
C PRO A 16 -18.76 -28.55 -9.14
N ALA A 17 -17.58 -29.01 -9.56
CA ALA A 17 -16.39 -28.78 -8.78
C ALA A 17 -16.43 -27.32 -8.35
N THR A 18 -16.41 -27.11 -7.04
CA THR A 18 -16.28 -25.84 -6.37
C THR A 18 -15.06 -25.14 -6.98
N VAL A 19 -15.28 -24.33 -8.02
CA VAL A 19 -14.34 -23.28 -8.34
C VAL A 19 -14.62 -22.24 -7.26
N LEU A 20 -14.03 -22.48 -6.09
CA LEU A 20 -13.52 -21.40 -5.26
C LEU A 20 -12.52 -20.66 -6.14
N VAL A 21 -13.00 -19.88 -7.11
CA VAL A 21 -12.21 -18.79 -7.67
C VAL A 21 -11.95 -17.93 -6.45
N SER A 22 -10.72 -18.01 -5.96
CA SER A 22 -10.22 -17.26 -4.83
C SER A 22 -10.78 -15.86 -4.84
N SER A 23 -11.73 -15.58 -3.95
CA SER A 23 -12.08 -14.21 -3.56
C SER A 23 -10.87 -13.48 -2.94
N ALA A 24 -9.75 -14.18 -2.74
CA ALA A 24 -8.44 -13.61 -2.44
C ALA A 24 -7.75 -12.92 -3.63
N SER A 25 -8.26 -13.00 -4.87
CA SER A 25 -7.61 -12.36 -6.03
C SER A 25 -7.90 -10.86 -6.17
N TYR A 26 -8.60 -10.27 -5.20
CA TYR A 26 -8.50 -8.84 -4.88
C TYR A 26 -7.91 -8.68 -3.48
N ALA A 27 -6.75 -9.30 -3.23
CA ALA A 27 -5.85 -8.84 -2.19
C ALA A 27 -5.51 -7.38 -2.56
N GLY A 28 -6.30 -6.44 -2.03
CA GLY A 28 -6.26 -5.04 -2.40
C GLY A 28 -4.82 -4.56 -2.37
N SER A 29 -4.41 -3.89 -3.45
CA SER A 29 -3.07 -3.32 -3.61
C SER A 29 -2.53 -2.85 -2.26
N LYS A 30 -1.47 -3.48 -1.76
CA LYS A 30 -0.90 -3.16 -0.46
C LYS A 30 -0.39 -1.72 -0.50
N LEU A 31 -1.18 -0.78 0.00
CA LEU A 31 -0.79 0.62 0.06
C LEU A 31 0.18 0.80 1.22
N GLU A 32 1.35 1.35 0.92
CA GLU A 32 2.33 1.70 1.94
C GLU A 32 2.31 3.20 2.17
N ALA A 33 2.51 3.60 3.42
CA ALA A 33 2.38 4.98 3.85
C ALA A 33 3.46 5.35 4.84
N THR A 34 3.84 6.63 4.83
CA THR A 34 4.80 7.20 5.78
C THR A 34 4.40 8.62 6.14
N ILE A 35 4.54 8.96 7.41
CA ILE A 35 4.58 10.34 7.90
C ILE A 35 6.04 10.65 8.23
N PHE A 36 6.58 11.67 7.58
CA PHE A 36 7.91 12.20 7.81
C PHE A 36 7.85 13.42 8.74
N SER A 37 8.80 13.53 9.67
CA SER A 37 9.17 14.80 10.30
C SER A 37 10.28 15.48 9.49
N TYR A 38 10.34 16.81 9.53
CA TYR A 38 11.41 17.60 8.91
C TYR A 38 12.20 18.37 9.96
N ASP A 39 13.52 18.15 10.03
CA ASP A 39 14.41 18.79 11.01
C ASP A 39 15.05 20.10 10.50
N GLY A 40 14.58 20.62 9.36
CA GLY A 40 15.21 21.73 8.64
C GLY A 40 16.19 21.29 7.54
N LYS A 41 16.60 20.02 7.54
CA LYS A 41 17.51 19.44 6.54
C LYS A 41 17.10 18.04 6.08
N ASN A 42 16.44 17.23 6.90
CA ASN A 42 16.15 15.83 6.58
C ASN A 42 14.68 15.56 6.81
N PHE A 43 14.07 14.82 5.88
CA PHE A 43 12.82 14.11 6.15
C PHE A 43 13.14 12.76 6.76
N VAL A 44 12.70 12.52 7.99
CA VAL A 44 12.90 11.25 8.72
C VAL A 44 11.57 10.52 8.84
N ARG A 45 11.53 9.22 8.55
CA ARG A 45 10.33 8.40 8.67
C ARG A 45 9.93 8.24 10.15
N ASN A 46 9.03 9.08 10.64
CA ASN A 46 8.57 9.03 12.03
C ASN A 46 7.59 7.87 12.25
N GLN A 47 6.63 7.70 11.33
CA GLN A 47 5.69 6.57 11.32
C GLN A 47 5.60 6.01 9.90
N THR A 48 5.66 4.70 9.75
CA THR A 48 5.68 4.07 8.43
C THR A 48 5.15 2.64 8.44
N THR A 49 4.51 2.24 7.36
CA THR A 49 4.16 0.83 7.09
C THR A 49 5.21 0.11 6.24
N LEU A 50 6.16 0.85 5.66
CA LEU A 50 7.32 0.27 4.95
C LEU A 50 8.16 -0.58 5.89
N THR A 51 8.56 -1.74 5.39
CA THR A 51 9.57 -2.59 6.03
C THR A 51 10.77 -2.79 5.13
N GLU A 52 11.93 -2.99 5.73
CA GLU A 52 13.17 -3.40 5.09
C GLU A 52 13.62 -4.67 5.79
N GLU A 53 13.77 -5.76 5.03
CA GLU A 53 14.19 -7.06 5.57
C GLU A 53 13.38 -7.54 6.79
N GLY A 54 12.07 -7.25 6.80
CA GLY A 54 11.15 -7.63 7.88
C GLY A 54 11.15 -6.70 9.09
N GLN A 55 12.01 -5.69 9.13
CA GLN A 55 12.02 -4.65 10.17
C GLN A 55 11.36 -3.37 9.68
N THR A 56 10.81 -2.57 10.60
CA THR A 56 10.24 -1.27 10.24
C THR A 56 11.29 -0.33 9.65
N ALA A 57 10.94 0.40 8.59
CA ALA A 57 11.81 1.42 8.00
C ALA A 57 11.78 2.75 8.78
N ALA A 58 11.20 2.80 9.98
CA ALA A 58 11.19 3.98 10.83
C ALA A 58 12.62 4.48 11.12
N GLY A 59 12.81 5.79 11.22
CA GLY A 59 14.12 6.42 11.45
C GLY A 59 14.99 6.57 10.19
N THR A 60 14.69 5.88 9.10
CA THR A 60 15.37 6.09 7.81
C THR A 60 15.00 7.45 7.21
N LYS A 61 15.83 7.94 6.27
CA LYS A 61 15.65 9.25 5.63
C LYS A 61 15.09 9.15 4.21
N LEU A 62 14.42 10.20 3.76
CA LEU A 62 14.21 10.42 2.33
C LEU A 62 15.54 10.87 1.71
N GLY A 63 15.93 10.24 0.59
CA GLY A 63 17.17 10.61 -0.11
C GLY A 63 17.11 12.04 -0.65
N HIS A 64 18.14 12.84 -0.35
CA HIS A 64 18.21 14.26 -0.73
C HIS A 64 18.23 14.47 -2.25
N ASP A 65 18.80 13.52 -2.99
CA ASP A 65 18.91 13.60 -4.44
C ASP A 65 17.59 13.30 -5.16
N SER A 66 16.59 12.77 -4.45
CA SER A 66 15.30 12.38 -5.02
C SER A 66 14.50 13.60 -5.51
N ALA A 67 13.72 13.40 -6.57
CA ALA A 67 12.79 14.42 -7.07
C ALA A 67 11.73 14.79 -6.01
N ALA A 68 11.27 13.81 -5.22
CA ALA A 68 10.39 14.02 -4.08
C ALA A 68 10.99 15.00 -3.06
N TYR A 69 12.22 14.78 -2.61
CA TYR A 69 12.88 15.67 -1.65
C TYR A 69 12.96 17.10 -2.19
N LYS A 70 13.43 17.27 -3.43
CA LYS A 70 13.58 18.58 -4.10
C LYS A 70 12.24 19.32 -4.22
N ALA A 71 11.14 18.60 -4.48
CA ALA A 71 9.81 19.20 -4.52
C ALA A 71 9.30 19.60 -3.13
N LEU A 72 9.45 18.71 -2.15
CA LEU A 72 8.93 18.90 -0.79
C LEU A 72 9.59 20.08 -0.07
N VAL A 73 10.91 20.26 -0.20
CA VAL A 73 11.60 21.43 0.39
C VAL A 73 11.16 22.75 -0.23
N GLN A 74 10.61 22.72 -1.45
CA GLN A 74 9.99 23.87 -2.11
C GLN A 74 8.49 23.98 -1.80
N LYS A 75 8.01 23.23 -0.79
CA LYS A 75 6.60 23.15 -0.37
C LYS A 75 5.66 22.75 -1.51
N ARG A 76 6.12 21.84 -2.40
CA ARG A 76 5.31 21.29 -3.50
C ARG A 76 5.17 19.77 -3.36
N SER A 77 4.02 19.25 -3.78
CA SER A 77 3.78 17.81 -3.90
C SER A 77 4.57 17.22 -5.07
N HIS A 78 4.82 15.91 -5.00
CA HIS A 78 5.47 15.16 -6.06
C HIS A 78 4.78 13.81 -6.25
N THR A 79 4.56 13.44 -7.51
CA THR A 79 4.04 12.14 -7.91
C THR A 79 4.97 11.55 -8.96
N GLY A 80 5.24 10.25 -8.85
CA GLY A 80 6.03 9.53 -9.84
C GLY A 80 6.60 8.22 -9.31
N PRO A 81 7.42 7.54 -10.12
CA PRO A 81 8.06 6.29 -9.73
C PRO A 81 9.09 6.52 -8.62
N ALA A 82 9.17 5.58 -7.68
CA ALA A 82 10.20 5.57 -6.64
C ALA A 82 10.66 4.14 -6.36
N THR A 83 11.97 3.94 -6.19
CA THR A 83 12.54 2.68 -5.71
C THR A 83 12.88 2.84 -4.24
N LEU A 84 12.26 2.04 -3.38
CA LEU A 84 12.43 2.05 -1.92
C LEU A 84 12.85 0.66 -1.46
N PHE A 85 14.02 0.55 -0.84
CA PHE A 85 14.53 -0.72 -0.29
C PHE A 85 14.50 -1.86 -1.32
N GLY A 86 14.90 -1.55 -2.56
CA GLY A 86 14.94 -2.49 -3.69
C GLY A 86 13.59 -2.81 -4.33
N ARG A 87 12.50 -2.10 -3.97
CA ARG A 87 11.16 -2.32 -4.53
C ARG A 87 10.66 -1.07 -5.23
N ASP A 88 9.97 -1.24 -6.36
CA ASP A 88 9.43 -0.14 -7.14
C ASP A 88 7.99 0.19 -6.75
N TYR A 89 7.68 1.49 -6.74
CA TYR A 89 6.39 2.03 -6.35
C TYR A 89 5.92 3.08 -7.35
N GLU A 90 4.60 3.18 -7.51
CA GLU A 90 3.97 4.43 -7.91
C GLU A 90 3.73 5.26 -6.63
N ALA A 91 4.43 6.38 -6.50
CA ALA A 91 4.54 7.13 -5.25
C ALA A 91 3.93 8.53 -5.35
N ASN A 92 3.32 8.97 -4.26
CA ASN A 92 2.83 10.32 -4.06
C ASN A 92 3.38 10.88 -2.75
N TYR A 93 3.81 12.14 -2.79
CA TYR A 93 4.35 12.87 -1.66
C TYR A 93 3.68 14.23 -1.56
N ALA A 94 3.34 14.65 -0.34
CA ALA A 94 2.82 16.00 -0.09
C ALA A 94 3.50 16.61 1.15
N PRO A 95 3.83 17.92 1.13
CA PRO A 95 4.44 18.59 2.27
C PRO A 95 3.41 18.78 3.39
N LEU A 96 3.87 18.66 4.63
CA LEU A 96 3.12 19.11 5.81
C LEU A 96 3.62 20.50 6.19
N ILE A 97 2.71 21.46 6.22
CA ILE A 97 3.01 22.87 6.46
C ILE A 97 2.24 23.28 7.73
N GLY A 98 2.96 23.84 8.71
CA GLY A 98 2.38 24.36 9.94
C GLY A 98 1.57 25.63 9.71
N GLU A 99 0.80 26.05 10.73
CA GLU A 99 -0.01 27.28 10.68
C GLU A 99 0.87 28.54 10.51
N ASP A 100 2.12 28.49 10.97
CA ASP A 100 3.15 29.51 10.77
C ASP A 100 3.75 29.52 9.35
N GLY A 101 3.25 28.65 8.47
CA GLY A 101 3.74 28.47 7.11
C GLY A 101 5.04 27.67 7.04
N GLN A 102 5.56 27.13 8.13
CA GLN A 102 6.82 26.38 8.13
C GLN A 102 6.63 24.94 7.65
N LEU A 103 7.63 24.42 6.95
CA LEU A 103 7.66 23.02 6.54
C LEU A 103 8.00 22.15 7.75
N THR A 104 7.05 21.34 8.21
CA THR A 104 7.18 20.51 9.42
C THR A 104 7.42 19.04 9.10
N GLY A 105 7.11 18.62 7.88
CA GLY A 105 7.19 17.22 7.49
C GLY A 105 6.65 16.95 6.09
N ALA A 106 6.33 15.70 5.84
CA ALA A 106 5.69 15.26 4.60
C ALA A 106 4.89 13.98 4.83
N VAL A 107 3.94 13.71 3.95
CA VAL A 107 3.29 12.41 3.84
C VAL A 107 3.72 11.74 2.55
N PHE A 108 3.81 10.41 2.59
CA PHE A 108 4.01 9.54 1.44
C PHE A 108 2.93 8.48 1.41
N VAL A 109 2.46 8.18 0.20
CA VAL A 109 1.71 6.95 -0.10
C VAL A 109 2.29 6.31 -1.35
N GLY A 110 2.38 4.99 -1.36
CA GLY A 110 2.93 4.24 -2.48
C GLY A 110 2.18 2.94 -2.72
N VAL A 111 1.97 2.62 -3.99
CA VAL A 111 1.48 1.30 -4.42
C VAL A 111 2.66 0.56 -5.04
N PRO A 112 3.06 -0.62 -4.50
CA PRO A 112 4.07 -1.46 -5.11
C PRO A 112 3.69 -1.82 -6.55
N LYS A 113 4.67 -1.82 -7.45
CA LYS A 113 4.52 -2.33 -8.81
C LYS A 113 4.81 -3.82 -8.89
#